data_AF-A0A3C1U8A9-F1
#
_entry.id   AF-A0A3C1U8A9-F1
#
_cell.length_a   1.000
_cell.length_b   1.000
_cell.length_c   1.000
_cell.angle_alpha   90.00
_cell.angle_beta   90.00
_cell.angle_gamma   90.00
#
_symmetry.space_group_name_H-M   'P 1'
#
loop_
_entity.id
_entity.type
_entity.pdbx_description
1 polymer ?
#
loop_
_entity_poly.entity_id
_entity_poly.type
_entity_poly.pdbx_seq_one_letter_code
_entity_poly.pdbx_strand_id
1 'polypeptide(L)' 'MYFPNIVHEALMIEPTETESKETLDRAIDVLREIHALAYSNPQVLLDAPKTMPIKRVDDVLAARHPILKYTPEGAQ' A
#
# COMPACT_ATOMS: atom_id res chain seq x y z
N MET A 1 5.18 -0.18 -3.97
CA MET A 1 6.56 0.21 -3.64
C MET A 1 7.45 -0.81 -4.31
N TYR A 2 8.19 -0.39 -5.32
CA TYR A 2 9.04 -1.24 -6.13
C TYR A 2 10.44 -0.65 -6.11
N PHE A 3 11.39 -1.37 -5.53
CA PHE A 3 12.82 -1.16 -5.76
C PHE A 3 13.56 -2.39 -5.22
N PRO A 4 14.69 -2.84 -5.80
CA PRO A 4 15.44 -2.29 -6.93
C PRO A 4 14.81 -2.57 -8.30
N ASN A 5 14.96 -1.62 -9.23
CA ASN A 5 14.40 -1.68 -10.60
C ASN A 5 14.91 -2.85 -11.46
N ILE A 6 15.98 -3.53 -11.02
CA ILE A 6 16.54 -4.71 -11.70
C ILE A 6 15.80 -6.01 -11.34
N VAL A 7 14.83 -5.96 -10.43
CA VAL A 7 13.98 -7.09 -10.04
C VAL A 7 12.52 -6.72 -10.29
N HIS A 8 11.83 -7.48 -11.14
CA HIS A 8 10.42 -7.26 -11.47
C HIS A 8 9.53 -7.47 -10.25
N GLU A 9 8.56 -6.58 -10.04
CA GLU A 9 7.59 -6.62 -8.94
C GLU A 9 8.24 -6.76 -7.54
N ALA A 10 9.44 -6.20 -7.36
CA ALA A 10 10.21 -6.34 -6.12
C ALA A 10 9.49 -5.77 -4.89
N LEU A 11 9.52 -6.54 -3.80
CA LEU A 11 9.23 -6.07 -2.45
C LEU A 11 10.55 -6.03 -1.66
N MET A 12 11.07 -4.83 -1.40
CA MET A 12 12.26 -4.63 -0.57
C MET A 12 11.84 -4.45 0.88
N ILE A 13 12.34 -5.33 1.75
CA ILE A 13 11.96 -5.39 3.17
C ILE A 13 13.17 -5.00 4.02
N GLU A 14 12.98 -4.02 4.90
CA GLU A 14 13.97 -3.57 5.87
C GLU A 14 13.34 -3.57 7.27
N PRO A 15 13.54 -4.61 8.08
CA PRO A 15 12.96 -4.67 9.42
C PRO A 15 13.66 -3.78 10.45
N THR A 16 14.89 -3.33 10.19
CA THR A 16 15.81 -2.69 11.16
C THR A 16 16.11 -3.56 12.40
N GLU A 17 16.99 -3.07 13.28
CA GLU A 17 17.52 -3.82 14.42
C GLU A 17 16.62 -3.82 15.66
N THR A 18 15.66 -2.89 15.73
CA THR A 18 14.80 -2.73 16.92
C THR A 18 13.60 -3.68 16.91
N GLU A 19 13.32 -4.34 15.78
CA GLU A 19 12.20 -5.24 15.67
C GLU A 19 12.47 -6.58 16.36
N SER A 20 11.47 -7.03 17.12
CA SER A 20 11.53 -8.29 17.83
C SER A 20 11.35 -9.48 16.88
N LYS A 21 11.87 -10.65 17.27
CA LYS A 21 11.61 -11.90 16.52
C LYS A 21 10.11 -12.17 16.34
N GLU A 22 9.31 -11.93 17.39
CA GLU A 22 7.85 -12.14 17.34
C GLU A 22 7.19 -11.24 16.28
N THR A 23 7.60 -9.98 16.17
CA THR A 23 7.10 -9.08 15.12
C THR A 23 7.43 -9.61 13.73
N LEU A 24 8.66 -10.11 13.54
CA LEU A 24 9.11 -10.66 12.25
C LEU A 24 8.37 -11.95 11.88
N ASP A 25 8.19 -12.86 12.84
CA ASP A 25 7.41 -14.08 12.64
C ASP A 25 5.98 -13.73 12.21
N ARG A 26 5.35 -12.75 12.90
CA ARG A 26 4.00 -12.28 12.55
C ARG A 26 3.92 -11.68 11.16
N ALA A 27 4.93 -10.90 10.75
CA ALA A 27 4.98 -10.33 9.40
C ALA A 27 5.09 -11.43 8.33
N ILE A 28 5.91 -12.46 8.58
CA ILE A 28 6.03 -13.62 7.69
C ILE A 28 4.69 -14.35 7.56
N ASP A 29 4.00 -14.60 8.66
CA ASP A 29 2.70 -15.28 8.64
C ASP A 29 1.67 -14.49 7.81
N VAL A 30 1.57 -13.17 8.03
CA VAL A 30 0.70 -12.30 7.25
C VAL A 30 1.06 -12.32 5.75
N LEU A 31 2.35 -12.30 5.40
CA LEU A 31 2.76 -12.38 3.99
C LEU A 31 2.40 -13.72 3.35
N ARG A 32 2.49 -14.82 4.09
CA ARG A 32 2.05 -16.16 3.62
C ARG A 32 0.56 -16.21 3.38
N GLU A 33 -0.23 -15.59 4.25
CA GLU A 33 -1.68 -15.48 4.08
C GLU A 33 -2.05 -14.64 2.85
N ILE A 34 -1.41 -13.48 2.68
CA ILE A 34 -1.59 -12.62 1.51
C ILE A 34 -1.24 -13.37 0.22
N HIS A 35 -0.13 -14.11 0.22
CA HIS A 35 0.27 -14.96 -0.89
C HIS A 35 -0.84 -15.98 -1.23
N ALA A 36 -1.34 -16.73 -0.24
CA ALA A 36 -2.41 -17.69 -0.47
C ALA A 36 -3.70 -17.03 -0.99
N LEU A 37 -4.04 -15.85 -0.47
CA LEU A 37 -5.21 -15.09 -0.88
C LEU A 37 -5.10 -14.57 -2.32
N ALA A 38 -3.91 -14.16 -2.76
CA ALA A 38 -3.68 -13.70 -4.12
C ALA A 38 -4.03 -14.75 -5.17
N TYR A 39 -3.79 -16.03 -4.88
CA TYR A 39 -4.13 -17.13 -5.80
C TYR A 39 -5.55 -17.67 -5.62
N SER A 40 -6.07 -17.66 -4.39
CA SER A 40 -7.39 -18.25 -4.11
C SER A 40 -8.56 -17.27 -4.31
N ASN A 41 -8.36 -15.99 -3.99
CA ASN A 41 -9.39 -14.95 -4.13
C ASN A 41 -8.75 -13.54 -4.30
N PRO A 42 -8.17 -13.26 -5.48
CA PRO A 42 -7.41 -12.03 -5.74
C PRO A 42 -8.24 -10.76 -5.57
N GLN A 43 -9.56 -10.81 -5.78
CA GLN A 43 -10.43 -9.65 -5.70
C GLN A 43 -10.37 -8.98 -4.32
N VAL A 44 -10.19 -9.78 -3.25
CA VAL A 44 -10.07 -9.25 -1.89
C VAL A 44 -8.87 -8.29 -1.76
N LEU A 45 -7.76 -8.58 -2.43
CA LEU A 45 -6.57 -7.74 -2.45
C LEU A 45 -6.72 -6.53 -3.37
N LEU A 46 -7.36 -6.71 -4.53
CA LEU A 46 -7.60 -5.60 -5.48
C LEU A 46 -8.51 -4.52 -4.91
N ASP A 47 -9.49 -4.92 -4.09
CA ASP A 47 -10.43 -4.04 -3.38
C ASP A 47 -9.85 -3.41 -2.11
N ALA A 48 -8.64 -3.78 -1.70
CA ALA A 48 -8.02 -3.23 -0.50
C ALA A 48 -7.54 -1.78 -0.74
N PRO A 49 -7.56 -0.91 0.31
CA PRO A 49 -8.04 -1.16 1.67
C PRO A 49 -9.56 -1.00 1.82
N LYS A 50 -10.17 -1.75 2.75
CA LYS A 50 -11.64 -1.77 2.96
C LYS A 50 -12.15 -0.95 4.15
N THR A 51 -11.33 -0.81 5.21
CA THR A 51 -11.73 -0.21 6.49
C THR A 51 -11.02 1.11 6.80
N MET A 52 -10.08 1.52 5.95
CA MET A 52 -9.35 2.77 6.15
C MET A 52 -10.26 3.99 5.90
N PRO A 53 -9.98 5.15 6.54
CA PRO A 53 -10.78 6.37 6.34
C PRO A 53 -10.89 6.83 4.88
N ILE A 54 -9.91 6.47 4.06
CA ILE A 54 -9.89 6.66 2.61
C ILE A 54 -9.54 5.35 1.90
N LYS A 55 -9.96 5.22 0.64
CA LYS A 55 -9.66 4.07 -0.23
C LYS A 55 -8.45 4.38 -1.13
N ARG A 56 -8.19 3.52 -2.12
CA ARG A 56 -7.21 3.80 -3.19
C ARG A 56 -7.58 5.12 -3.87
N VAL A 57 -6.63 6.05 -3.88
CA VAL A 57 -6.77 7.40 -4.45
C VAL A 57 -6.61 7.36 -5.97
N ASP A 58 -7.20 8.33 -6.67
CA ASP A 58 -7.02 8.50 -8.11
C ASP A 58 -5.79 9.38 -8.40
N ASP A 59 -4.63 8.72 -8.46
CA ASP A 59 -3.35 9.38 -8.72
C ASP A 59 -3.29 9.98 -10.14
N VAL A 60 -4.04 9.43 -11.09
CA VAL A 60 -4.09 9.95 -12.47
C VAL A 60 -4.80 11.29 -12.50
N LEU A 61 -5.96 11.39 -11.86
CA LEU A 61 -6.70 12.63 -11.73
C LEU A 61 -5.87 13.67 -10.98
N ALA A 62 -5.27 13.29 -9.85
CA ALA A 62 -4.44 14.19 -9.05
C ALA A 62 -3.23 14.72 -9.84
N ALA A 63 -2.57 13.87 -10.64
CA ALA A 63 -1.44 14.30 -11.47
C ALA A 63 -1.86 15.21 -12.64
N ARG A 64 -3.04 15.00 -13.23
CA ARG A 64 -3.55 15.80 -14.36
C ARG A 64 -4.21 17.11 -13.93
N HIS A 65 -4.85 17.12 -12.76
CA HIS A 65 -5.61 18.26 -12.22
C HIS A 65 -5.25 18.51 -10.74
N PRO A 66 -4.01 18.92 -10.44
CA PRO A 66 -3.53 19.02 -9.07
C PRO A 66 -4.18 20.20 -8.33
N ILE A 67 -4.73 19.93 -7.15
CA ILE A 67 -5.18 20.94 -6.19
C ILE A 67 -4.05 21.15 -5.17
N LEU A 68 -3.24 22.19 -5.40
CA LEU A 68 -1.99 22.41 -4.64
C LEU A 68 -2.16 23.30 -3.40
N LYS A 69 -3.28 23.99 -3.27
CA LYS A 69 -3.61 24.83 -2.11
C LYS A 69 -5.05 24.61 -1.70
N TYR A 70 -5.29 24.67 -0.40
CA TYR A 70 -6.64 24.80 0.12
C TYR A 70 -7.19 26.18 -0.26
N THR A 71 -8.42 26.21 -0.76
CA THR A 71 -9.16 27.45 -1.00
C THR A 71 -10.45 27.35 -0.20
N PRO A 72 -10.63 28.15 0.87
CA PRO A 72 -11.86 28.10 1.65
C PRO A 72 -13.05 28.53 0.78
N GLU A 73 -14.20 27.91 1.00
CA GLU A 73 -15.42 28.26 0.29
C GLU A 73 -15.73 29.76 0.43
N GLY A 74 -15.84 30.47 -0.69
CA GLY A 74 -16.14 31.91 -0.74
C GLY A 74 -14.93 32.84 -0.82
N ALA A 75 -13.69 32.34 -0.81
CA ALA A 75 -12.54 33.15 -1.18
C ALA A 75 -12.50 33.36 -2.70
N GLN A 76 -12.71 34.61 -3.13
CA GLN A 76 -12.48 35.07 -4.51
C GLN A 76 -10.99 35.12 -4.83
#